data_AF-A0A329RAI4-F1
#
_entry.id   AF-A0A329RAI4-F1
#
_cell.length_a   1.000
_cell.length_b   1.000
_cell.length_c   1.000
_cell.angle_alpha   90.00
_cell.angle_beta   90.00
_cell.angle_gamma   90.00
#
_symmetry.space_group_name_H-M   'P 1'
#
loop_
_entity.id
_entity.type
_entity.pdbx_description
1 polymer ?
#
loop_
_entity_poly.entity_id
_entity_poly.type
_entity_poly.pdbx_seq_one_letter_code
_entity_poly.pdbx_strand_id
1 'polypeptide(L)'
;MRSAVPAETGTLVPWIRRCSLNLFGWLRWTVMCDLSLHVCENPETRRYSNFDPIGEEQLLEGLACVVQHVKTIMRSELLDHFGLKLDG
;
A
#
# COMPACT_ATOMS: atom_id res chain seq x y z
N MET A 1 13.53 -41.61 4.36
CA MET A 1 12.23 -40.93 4.57
C MET A 1 12.51 -39.45 4.76
N ARG A 2 12.02 -38.58 3.88
CA ARG A 2 12.22 -37.12 3.95
C ARG A 2 11.19 -36.58 4.93
N SER A 3 11.63 -36.17 6.11
CA SER A 3 10.75 -35.53 7.10
C SER A 3 10.14 -34.28 6.48
N ALA A 4 8.82 -34.25 6.39
CA ALA A 4 8.08 -33.06 5.99
C ALA A 4 8.23 -32.03 7.11
N VAL A 5 8.82 -30.87 6.79
CA VAL A 5 8.91 -29.75 7.71
C VAL A 5 7.47 -29.32 8.06
N PRO A 6 7.10 -29.24 9.35
CA PRO A 6 5.77 -28.80 9.73
C PRO A 6 5.58 -27.37 9.21
N ALA A 7 4.51 -27.15 8.45
CA ALA A 7 4.10 -25.81 8.05
C ALA A 7 3.83 -25.02 9.33
N GLU A 8 4.65 -24.00 9.58
CA GLU A 8 4.42 -23.05 10.65
C GLU A 8 3.15 -22.27 10.29
N THR A 9 2.00 -22.76 10.76
CA THR A 9 0.74 -22.02 10.70
C THR A 9 0.84 -20.87 11.70
N GLY A 10 1.60 -19.84 11.32
CA GLY A 10 1.64 -18.57 12.02
C GLY A 10 0.23 -18.00 12.12
N THR A 11 -0.11 -17.41 13.26
CA THR A 11 -1.43 -16.82 13.48
C THR A 11 -1.70 -15.75 12.42
N LEU A 12 -2.88 -15.75 11.80
CA LEU A 12 -3.25 -14.84 10.71
C LEU A 12 -3.09 -13.36 11.09
N VAL A 13 -3.30 -13.00 12.36
CA VAL A 13 -3.26 -11.61 12.84
C VAL A 13 -1.87 -10.96 12.66
N PRO A 14 -0.76 -11.54 13.17
CA PRO A 14 0.58 -11.09 12.85
C PRO A 14 0.88 -10.95 11.36
N TRP A 15 0.42 -11.91 10.55
CA TRP A 15 0.63 -11.89 9.10
C TRP A 15 -0.12 -10.72 8.44
N ILE A 16 -1.42 -10.57 8.73
CA ILE A 16 -2.24 -9.44 8.24
C ILE A 16 -1.58 -8.12 8.64
N ARG A 17 -1.18 -7.97 9.91
CA ARG A 17 -0.54 -6.77 10.40
C ARG A 17 0.75 -6.46 9.64
N ARG A 18 1.58 -7.47 9.38
CA ARG A 18 2.82 -7.30 8.61
C ARG A 18 2.51 -6.88 7.16
N CYS A 19 1.57 -7.55 6.49
CA CYS A 19 1.15 -7.20 5.13
C CYS A 19 0.61 -5.77 5.05
N SER A 20 -0.23 -5.36 6.00
CA SER A 20 -0.78 -3.99 6.05
C SER A 20 0.31 -2.94 6.28
N LEU A 21 1.25 -3.18 7.19
CA LEU A 21 2.38 -2.28 7.43
C LEU A 21 3.31 -2.18 6.22
N ASN A 22 3.51 -3.30 5.52
CA ASN A 22 4.32 -3.34 4.30
C ASN A 22 3.67 -2.52 3.18
N LEU A 23 2.38 -2.73 2.93
CA LEU A 23 1.64 -1.96 1.93
C LEU A 23 1.62 -0.46 2.27
N PHE A 24 1.37 -0.11 3.54
CA PHE A 24 1.41 1.29 3.99
C PHE A 24 2.80 1.92 3.80
N GLY A 25 3.86 1.20 4.14
CA GLY A 25 5.24 1.66 3.97
C GLY A 25 5.55 2.00 2.51
N TRP A 26 5.18 1.10 1.58
CA TRP A 26 5.30 1.33 0.15
C TRP A 26 4.48 2.53 -0.33
N LEU A 27 3.18 2.59 -0.02
CA LEU A 27 2.32 3.71 -0.41
C LEU A 27 2.88 5.04 0.05
N ARG A 28 3.28 5.13 1.33
CA ARG A 28 3.85 6.35 1.89
C ARG A 28 5.12 6.76 1.16
N TRP A 29 6.02 5.82 0.91
CA TRP A 29 7.30 6.13 0.28
C TRP A 29 7.13 6.56 -1.18
N THR A 30 6.34 5.82 -1.94
CA THR A 30 6.02 6.15 -3.34
C THR A 30 5.40 7.53 -3.47
N VAL A 31 4.38 7.85 -2.67
CA VAL A 31 3.68 9.14 -2.74
C VAL A 31 4.56 10.29 -2.24
N MET A 32 5.28 10.11 -1.13
CA MET A 32 6.06 11.21 -0.53
C MET A 32 7.35 11.52 -1.28
N CYS A 33 7.92 10.54 -1.98
CA CYS A 33 9.18 10.70 -2.71
C CYS A 33 9.00 10.70 -4.23
N ASP A 34 7.75 10.75 -4.72
CA ASP A 34 7.41 10.74 -6.15
C ASP A 34 8.12 9.61 -6.92
N LEU A 35 8.09 8.40 -6.35
CA LEU A 35 8.75 7.24 -6.95
C LEU A 35 7.86 6.62 -8.02
N SER A 36 8.49 6.14 -9.09
CA SER A 36 7.82 5.28 -10.06
C SER A 36 7.32 3.99 -9.40
N LEU A 37 6.14 3.50 -9.81
CA LEU A 37 5.54 2.30 -9.24
C LEU A 37 6.42 1.05 -9.41
N HIS A 38 7.18 0.96 -10.51
CA HIS A 38 8.10 -0.16 -10.77
C HIS A 38 9.14 -0.36 -9.64
N VAL A 39 9.41 0.68 -8.84
CA VAL A 39 10.37 0.64 -7.73
C VAL A 39 9.98 -0.39 -6.67
N CYS A 40 8.68 -0.65 -6.48
CA CYS A 40 8.20 -1.62 -5.48
C CYS A 40 8.46 -3.09 -5.84
N GLU A 41 8.59 -3.38 -7.14
CA GLU A 41 8.92 -4.70 -7.66
C GLU A 41 10.42 -4.88 -7.89
N ASN A 42 11.17 -3.78 -8.01
CA ASN A 42 12.58 -3.80 -8.33
C ASN A 42 13.39 -4.49 -7.20
N PRO A 43 14.08 -5.62 -7.47
CA PRO A 43 14.86 -6.33 -6.46
C PRO A 43 15.99 -5.47 -5.85
N GLU A 44 16.53 -4.53 -6.61
CA GLU A 44 17.58 -3.63 -6.14
C GLU A 44 17.07 -2.65 -5.07
N THR A 45 15.78 -2.34 -5.05
CA THR A 45 15.17 -1.47 -4.03
C THR A 45 15.30 -2.08 -2.63
N ARG A 46 15.40 -3.42 -2.51
CA ARG A 46 15.66 -4.10 -1.22
C ARG A 46 16.98 -3.68 -0.57
N ARG A 47 17.91 -3.09 -1.32
CA ARG A 47 19.16 -2.55 -0.74
C ARG A 47 18.93 -1.25 0.03
N TYR A 48 17.80 -0.59 -0.21
CA TYR A 48 17.46 0.72 0.33
C TYR A 48 16.23 0.69 1.25
N SER A 49 15.53 -0.44 1.36
CA SER A 49 14.38 -0.61 2.24
C SER A 49 14.31 -2.00 2.86
N ASN A 50 13.64 -2.10 4.00
CA ASN A 50 13.34 -3.37 4.68
C ASN A 50 11.92 -3.88 4.32
N PHE A 51 11.33 -3.36 3.25
CA PHE A 51 9.98 -3.75 2.84
C PHE A 51 10.04 -5.04 2.02
N ASP A 52 9.12 -5.95 2.29
CA ASP A 52 8.89 -7.10 1.43
C ASP A 52 8.40 -6.56 0.06
N PRO A 53 8.92 -7.03 -1.09
CA PRO A 53 8.44 -6.56 -2.38
C PRO A 53 6.95 -6.83 -2.54
N ILE A 54 6.31 -5.93 -3.26
CA ILE A 54 4.91 -6.05 -3.63
C ILE A 54 4.80 -5.88 -5.13
N GLY A 55 3.75 -6.45 -5.73
CA GLY A 55 3.43 -6.17 -7.11
C GLY A 55 2.93 -4.73 -7.27
N GLU A 56 3.20 -4.13 -8.43
CA GLU A 56 2.69 -2.82 -8.80
C GLU A 56 1.16 -2.79 -8.73
N GLU A 57 0.49 -3.85 -9.19
CA GLU A 57 -0.97 -4.00 -9.11
C GLU A 57 -1.47 -3.94 -7.66
N GLN A 58 -0.81 -4.64 -6.74
CA GLN A 58 -1.16 -4.62 -5.32
C GLN A 58 -0.96 -3.22 -4.71
N LEU A 59 0.07 -2.50 -5.13
CA LEU A 59 0.29 -1.11 -4.70
C LEU A 59 -0.81 -0.18 -5.24
N LEU A 60 -1.20 -0.35 -6.51
CA LEU A 60 -2.27 0.40 -7.15
C LEU A 60 -3.64 0.16 -6.50
N GLU A 61 -3.97 -1.08 -6.16
CA GLU A 61 -5.18 -1.42 -5.40
C GLU A 61 -5.19 -0.73 -4.03
N GLY A 62 -4.04 -0.73 -3.34
CA GLY A 62 -3.86 -0.01 -2.08
C GLY A 62 -4.08 1.49 -2.25
N LEU A 63 -3.54 2.10 -3.30
CA LEU A 63 -3.72 3.51 -3.60
C LEU A 63 -5.19 3.84 -3.91
N ALA A 64 -5.87 2.98 -4.67
CA ALA A 64 -7.29 3.13 -4.95
C ALA A 64 -8.14 3.08 -3.67
N CYS A 65 -7.82 2.18 -2.74
CA CYS A 65 -8.45 2.13 -1.42
C CYS A 65 -8.26 3.43 -0.64
N VAL A 66 -7.04 3.99 -0.62
CA VAL A 66 -6.76 5.27 0.03
C VAL A 66 -7.56 6.41 -0.61
N VAL A 67 -7.61 6.49 -1.94
CA VAL A 67 -8.40 7.50 -2.66
C VAL A 67 -9.88 7.41 -2.30
N GLN A 68 -10.45 6.20 -2.23
CA GLN A 68 -11.85 6.03 -1.84
C GLN A 68 -12.10 6.41 -0.38
N HIS A 69 -11.16 6.11 0.51
CA HIS A 69 -11.25 6.53 1.91
C HIS A 69 -11.22 8.05 2.04
N VAL A 70 -10.27 8.72 1.37
CA VAL A 70 -10.18 10.19 1.33
C VAL A 70 -11.45 10.80 0.74
N LYS A 71 -11.99 10.27 -0.37
CA LYS A 71 -13.27 10.72 -0.93
C LYS A 71 -14.42 10.61 0.07
N THR A 72 -14.42 9.59 0.91
CA THR A 72 -15.45 9.38 1.93
C THR A 72 -15.34 10.41 3.04
N ILE A 73 -14.12 10.68 3.52
CA ILE A 73 -13.85 11.76 4.50
C ILE A 73 -14.26 13.11 3.92
N MET A 74 -13.81 13.42 2.70
CA MET A 74 -14.17 14.66 2.02
C MET A 74 -15.68 14.81 1.90
N ARG A 75 -16.42 13.76 1.53
CA ARG A 75 -17.88 13.81 1.47
C ARG A 75 -18.51 14.14 2.83
N SER A 76 -17.93 13.67 3.94
CA SER A 76 -18.42 13.98 5.29
C SER A 76 -18.07 15.38 5.77
N GLU A 77 -17.01 15.99 5.23
CA GLU A 77 -16.53 17.32 5.62
C GLU A 77 -16.99 18.44 4.66
N LEU A 78 -17.28 18.12 3.41
CA LEU A 78 -17.73 19.08 2.40
C LEU A 78 -19.15 19.56 2.70
N LEU A 79 -19.37 20.85 2.51
CA LEU A 79 -20.70 21.45 2.51
C LEU A 79 -21.54 20.87 1.37
N ASP A 80 -22.86 20.80 1.55
CA ASP A 80 -23.83 20.37 0.52
C ASP A 80 -23.70 21.18 -0.79
N HIS A 81 -23.14 22.39 -0.70
CA HIS A 81 -22.81 23.24 -1.82
C HIS A 81 -21.35 23.71 -1.70
N PHE A 82 -20.53 23.36 -2.70
CA PHE A 82 -19.15 23.81 -2.82
C PHE A 82 -18.86 24.31 -4.23
N GLY A 83 -17.98 25.29 -4.35
CA GLY A 83 -17.50 25.79 -5.65
C GLY A 83 -16.33 24.96 -6.14
N LEU A 84 -16.34 24.58 -7.42
CA LEU A 84 -15.21 23.94 -8.10
C LEU A 84 -14.43 25.00 -8.88
N LYS A 85 -13.12 25.10 -8.60
CA LYS A 85 -12.19 25.86 -9.45
C LYS A 85 -11.43 24.85 -10.29
N LEU A 86 -11.54 24.99 -11.62
CA LEU A 86 -10.78 24.20 -12.57
C LEU A 86 -9.57 25.02 -13.01
N ASP A 87 -8.38 24.47 -12.84
CA ASP A 87 -7.17 25.04 -13.43
C ASP A 87 -7.15 24.63 -14.91
N GLY A 88 -7.17 25.63 -15.80
CA GLY A 88 -7.17 25.47 -17.26
C GLY A 88 -5.78 25.49 -17.87
#